data_AF-A0A951WPG5-F1
#
_entry.id   AF-A0A951WPG5-F1
#
_cell.length_a   1.000
_cell.length_b   1.000
_cell.length_c   1.000
_cell.angle_alpha   90.00
_cell.angle_beta   90.00
_cell.angle_gamma   90.00
#
_symmetry.space_group_name_H-M   'P 1'
#
loop_
_entity.id
_entity.type
_entity.pdbx_description
1 polymer ?
#
loop_
_entity_poly.entity_id
_entity_poly.type
_entity_poly.pdbx_seq_one_letter_code
_entity_poly.pdbx_strand_id
1 'polypeptide(L)'
;LDFKHCKIELTPAIANQYFGSSYFIPGQGVNGWSSTEDPRLAEDRLSRANHRVNGMLTPLIKMMKFAKRHNKVNIKSYQIEEIATRSIYFMSSYRDGVQQMLRHLNWSVNRMHPLQLERLSDSEFGSLCRSAIFGNEFPE
;
A
#
# COMPACT_ATOMS: atom_id res chain seq x y z
N LEU A 1 -21.37 -12.42 2.73
CA LEU A 1 -20.60 -11.46 1.91
C LEU A 1 -21.58 -10.62 1.12
N ASP A 2 -21.59 -9.30 1.32
CA ASP A 2 -22.38 -8.38 0.50
C ASP A 2 -21.54 -7.90 -0.68
N PHE A 3 -21.95 -8.23 -1.90
CA PHE A 3 -21.26 -7.86 -3.14
C PHE A 3 -21.75 -6.55 -3.74
N LYS A 4 -22.77 -5.88 -3.15
CA LYS A 4 -23.31 -4.62 -3.69
C LYS A 4 -22.28 -3.50 -3.82
N HIS A 5 -21.20 -3.59 -3.05
CA HIS A 5 -20.09 -2.62 -3.06
C HIS A 5 -18.80 -3.20 -3.66
N CYS A 6 -18.85 -4.38 -4.29
CA CYS A 6 -17.71 -5.04 -4.90
C CYS A 6 -17.77 -4.91 -6.42
N LYS A 7 -16.70 -4.38 -7.02
CA LYS A 7 -16.43 -4.54 -8.45
C LYS A 7 -15.46 -5.70 -8.61
N ILE A 8 -15.82 -6.66 -9.46
CA ILE A 8 -14.98 -7.82 -9.78
C ILE A 8 -14.32 -7.56 -11.13
N GLU A 9 -13.00 -7.74 -11.20
CA GLU A 9 -12.25 -7.70 -12.44
C GLU A 9 -11.90 -9.13 -12.85
N LEU A 10 -12.35 -9.53 -14.05
CA LEU A 10 -12.04 -10.82 -14.64
C LEU A 10 -10.87 -10.64 -15.61
N THR A 11 -9.74 -11.26 -15.29
CA THR A 11 -8.51 -11.13 -16.08
C THR A 11 -8.20 -12.46 -16.76
N PRO A 12 -8.29 -12.56 -18.10
CA PRO A 12 -7.81 -13.72 -18.84
C PRO A 12 -6.31 -13.93 -18.59
N ALA A 13 -5.89 -15.19 -18.43
CA ALA A 13 -4.50 -15.52 -18.15
C ALA A 13 -4.06 -16.77 -18.90
N ILE A 14 -2.83 -16.74 -19.42
CA ILE A 14 -2.14 -17.90 -20.03
C ILE A 14 -0.94 -18.23 -19.14
N ALA A 15 -0.84 -19.47 -18.67
CA ALA A 15 0.31 -19.91 -17.88
C ALA A 15 1.59 -19.88 -18.74
N ASN A 16 2.65 -19.25 -18.24
CA ASN A 16 3.95 -19.27 -18.88
C ASN A 16 4.69 -20.56 -18.50
N GLN A 17 4.77 -21.52 -19.42
CA GLN A 17 5.35 -22.84 -19.15
C GLN A 17 6.89 -22.85 -19.16
N TYR A 18 7.54 -21.83 -19.71
CA TYR A 18 8.99 -21.80 -19.90
C TYR A 18 9.75 -21.17 -18.72
N PHE A 19 9.13 -20.23 -18.02
CA PHE A 19 9.69 -19.57 -16.84
C PHE A 19 8.70 -19.76 -15.69
N GLY A 20 9.05 -20.66 -14.77
CA GLY A 20 8.22 -21.02 -13.63
C GLY A 20 7.61 -19.80 -12.94
N SER A 21 6.35 -19.95 -12.54
CA SER A 21 5.57 -18.99 -11.73
C SER A 21 5.28 -17.63 -12.39
N SER A 22 4.91 -17.60 -13.67
CA SER A 22 4.39 -16.39 -14.31
C SER A 22 3.19 -16.68 -15.23
N TYR A 23 2.41 -15.63 -15.49
CA TYR A 23 1.24 -15.65 -16.37
C TYR A 23 1.36 -14.53 -17.40
N PHE A 24 0.83 -14.75 -18.60
CA PHE A 24 0.55 -13.70 -19.55
C PHE A 24 -0.88 -13.22 -19.36
N ILE A 25 -1.08 -11.91 -19.22
CA ILE A 25 -2.39 -11.26 -19.16
C ILE A 25 -2.52 -10.20 -20.26
N PRO A 26 -3.74 -9.79 -20.67
CA PRO A 26 -3.90 -8.68 -21.61
C PRO A 26 -3.21 -7.40 -21.11
N GLY A 27 -2.35 -6.82 -21.95
CA GLY A 27 -1.66 -5.57 -21.66
C GLY A 27 -2.62 -4.39 -21.62
N GLN A 28 -2.43 -3.48 -20.68
CA GLN A 28 -3.28 -2.28 -20.58
C GLN A 28 -3.04 -1.36 -21.78
N GLY A 29 -4.08 -1.13 -22.59
CA GLY A 29 -4.04 -0.17 -23.70
C GLY A 29 -3.26 -0.61 -24.93
N VAL A 30 -2.87 -1.88 -25.01
CA VAL A 30 -2.16 -2.47 -26.17
C VAL A 30 -2.83 -3.77 -26.62
N ASN A 31 -2.83 -4.04 -27.92
CA ASN A 31 -3.24 -5.33 -28.47
C ASN A 31 -2.11 -6.37 -28.30
N GLY A 32 -1.78 -6.68 -27.05
CA GLY A 32 -0.68 -7.59 -26.73
C GLY A 32 -0.83 -8.23 -25.36
N TRP A 33 -0.07 -9.28 -25.14
CA TRP A 33 0.04 -9.95 -23.84
C TRP A 33 1.22 -9.40 -23.05
N SER A 34 1.04 -9.18 -21.75
CA SER A 34 2.08 -8.76 -20.83
C SER A 34 2.34 -9.86 -19.80
N SER A 35 3.61 -10.17 -19.55
CA SER A 35 3.99 -11.11 -18.50
C SER A 35 3.79 -10.47 -17.12
N THR A 36 3.21 -11.22 -16.20
CA THR A 36 3.08 -10.89 -14.78
C THR A 36 3.53 -12.08 -13.96
N GLU A 37 4.04 -11.83 -12.76
CA GLU A 37 4.35 -12.89 -11.80
C GLU A 37 3.09 -13.64 -11.33
N ASP A 38 3.28 -14.84 -10.79
CA ASP A 38 2.24 -15.58 -10.07
C ASP A 38 1.77 -14.77 -8.84
N PRO A 39 0.47 -14.45 -8.74
CA PRO A 39 -0.06 -13.68 -7.61
C PRO A 39 0.17 -14.35 -6.25
N ARG A 40 0.34 -15.68 -6.21
CA ARG A 40 0.67 -16.42 -4.97
C ARG A 40 2.03 -16.00 -4.41
N LEU A 41 2.99 -15.69 -5.28
CA LEU A 41 4.30 -15.19 -4.83
C LEU A 41 4.19 -13.81 -4.18
N ALA A 42 3.31 -12.94 -4.70
CA ALA A 42 3.04 -11.65 -4.09
C ALA A 42 2.38 -11.81 -2.72
N GLU A 43 1.41 -12.73 -2.60
CA GLU A 43 0.76 -13.08 -1.34
C GLU A 43 1.75 -13.63 -0.30
N ASP A 44 2.64 -14.55 -0.71
CA ASP A 44 3.67 -15.12 0.16
C ASP A 44 4.68 -14.08 0.65
N ARG A 45 5.05 -13.12 -0.21
CA ARG A 45 5.93 -12.01 0.18
C ARG A 45 5.23 -11.11 1.19
N LEU A 46 3.96 -10.74 0.96
CA LEU A 46 3.19 -9.93 1.89
C LEU A 46 3.02 -10.66 3.24
N SER A 47 2.66 -11.94 3.22
CA SER A 47 2.48 -12.75 4.42
C SER A 47 3.76 -12.83 5.26
N ARG A 48 4.92 -13.08 4.63
CA ARG A 48 6.21 -13.09 5.31
C ARG A 48 6.59 -11.70 5.87
N ALA A 49 6.40 -10.65 5.08
CA ALA A 49 6.69 -9.28 5.52
C ALA A 49 5.78 -8.86 6.68
N ASN A 50 4.51 -9.23 6.65
CA ASN A 50 3.56 -8.96 7.72
C ASN A 50 3.91 -9.72 9.00
N HIS A 51 4.29 -10.99 8.89
CA HIS A 51 4.74 -11.78 10.03
C HIS A 51 5.98 -11.17 10.71
N ARG A 52 6.94 -10.68 9.91
CA ARG A 52 8.16 -10.02 10.41
C ARG A 52 7.89 -8.80 11.32
N VAL A 53 6.79 -8.09 11.09
CA VAL A 53 6.37 -6.94 11.90
C VAL A 53 5.12 -7.24 12.73
N ASN A 54 5.03 -8.46 13.27
CA ASN A 54 3.99 -8.90 14.21
C ASN A 54 2.55 -8.67 13.71
N GLY A 55 2.31 -8.83 12.41
CA GLY A 55 0.99 -8.72 11.81
C GLY A 55 0.52 -7.28 11.54
N MET A 56 1.36 -6.28 11.78
CA MET A 56 0.96 -4.87 11.70
C MET A 56 1.08 -4.26 10.29
N LEU A 57 1.76 -4.90 9.34
CA LEU A 57 1.97 -4.38 7.98
C LEU A 57 0.67 -4.32 7.19
N THR A 58 -0.15 -5.36 7.25
CA THR A 58 -1.41 -5.44 6.49
C THR A 58 -2.41 -4.35 6.92
N PRO A 59 -2.65 -4.10 8.23
CA PRO A 59 -3.41 -2.94 8.67
C PRO A 59 -2.81 -1.61 8.20
N LEU A 60 -1.48 -1.43 8.29
CA LEU A 60 -0.82 -0.21 7.81
C LEU A 60 -1.07 0.03 6.31
N ILE A 61 -0.92 -1.00 5.47
CA ILE A 61 -1.21 -0.91 4.03
C ILE A 61 -2.65 -0.46 3.78
N LYS A 62 -3.61 -1.01 4.53
CA LYS A 62 -5.02 -0.61 4.43
C LYS A 62 -5.22 0.86 4.82
N MET A 63 -4.59 1.31 5.90
CA MET A 63 -4.61 2.72 6.32
C MET A 63 -4.03 3.63 5.23
N MET A 64 -2.88 3.28 4.64
CA MET A 64 -2.25 4.09 3.59
C MET A 64 -3.07 4.11 2.29
N LYS A 65 -3.71 2.99 1.91
CA LYS A 65 -4.64 2.96 0.76
C LYS A 65 -5.87 3.82 1.02
N PHE A 66 -6.38 3.84 2.25
CA PHE A 66 -7.46 4.74 2.64
C PHE A 66 -7.02 6.21 2.56
N ALA A 67 -5.89 6.58 3.17
CA ALA A 67 -5.32 7.92 3.09
C ALA A 67 -5.14 8.38 1.64
N LYS A 68 -4.64 7.49 0.76
CA LYS A 68 -4.46 7.78 -0.66
C LYS A 68 -5.78 8.15 -1.33
N ARG A 69 -6.86 7.41 -1.06
CA ARG A 69 -8.21 7.72 -1.60
C ARG A 69 -8.71 9.06 -1.06
N HIS A 70 -8.57 9.30 0.23
CA HIS A 70 -8.97 10.55 0.88
C HIS A 70 -8.26 11.76 0.25
N ASN A 71 -6.95 11.66 0.03
CA ASN A 71 -6.10 12.72 -0.51
C ASN A 71 -6.01 12.76 -2.04
N LYS A 72 -6.74 11.88 -2.75
CA LYS A 72 -6.72 11.77 -4.23
C LYS A 72 -5.31 11.63 -4.81
N VAL A 73 -4.42 10.90 -4.12
CA VAL A 73 -3.04 10.71 -4.55
C VAL A 73 -2.95 9.68 -5.68
N ASN A 74 -2.24 10.03 -6.75
CA ASN A 74 -2.08 9.18 -7.94
C ASN A 74 -0.96 8.14 -7.78
N ILE A 75 -1.13 7.22 -6.82
CA ILE A 75 -0.25 6.05 -6.62
C ILE A 75 -1.10 4.79 -6.74
N LYS A 76 -0.69 3.78 -7.51
CA LYS A 76 -1.49 2.55 -7.67
C LYS A 76 -1.46 1.73 -6.36
N SER A 77 -2.56 1.06 -6.03
CA SER A 77 -2.69 0.31 -4.77
C SER A 77 -1.62 -0.79 -4.62
N TYR A 78 -1.26 -1.47 -5.71
CA TYR A 78 -0.22 -2.49 -5.70
C TYR A 78 1.17 -1.89 -5.42
N GLN A 79 1.43 -0.64 -5.83
CA GLN A 79 2.71 0.03 -5.56
C GLN A 79 2.86 0.31 -4.05
N ILE A 80 1.76 0.64 -3.36
CA ILE A 80 1.76 0.80 -1.90
C ILE A 80 2.12 -0.52 -1.22
N GLU A 81 1.56 -1.65 -1.70
CA GLU A 81 1.86 -2.99 -1.17
C GLU A 81 3.31 -3.40 -1.41
N GLU A 82 3.80 -3.20 -2.63
CA GLU A 82 5.16 -3.54 -3.02
C GLU A 82 6.19 -2.75 -2.21
N ILE A 83 5.99 -1.43 -2.10
CA ILE A 83 6.85 -0.56 -1.30
C ILE A 83 6.84 -1.00 0.16
N ALA A 84 5.66 -1.15 0.77
CA ALA A 84 5.55 -1.57 2.16
C ALA A 84 6.25 -2.90 2.44
N THR A 85 6.05 -3.89 1.57
CA THR A 85 6.65 -5.23 1.68
C THR A 85 8.18 -5.18 1.58
N ARG A 86 8.71 -4.35 0.68
CA ARG A 86 10.14 -4.25 0.39
C ARG A 86 10.88 -3.32 1.37
N SER A 87 10.24 -2.30 1.91
CA SER A 87 10.93 -1.25 2.68
C SER A 87 10.72 -1.33 4.19
N ILE A 88 9.60 -1.87 4.66
CA ILE A 88 9.30 -1.92 6.11
C ILE A 88 9.79 -3.24 6.69
N TYR A 89 10.96 -3.18 7.34
CA TYR A 89 11.56 -4.33 8.02
C TYR A 89 11.27 -4.37 9.52
N PHE A 90 11.07 -3.21 10.12
CA PHE A 90 10.79 -3.04 11.54
C PHE A 90 9.74 -1.96 11.72
N MET A 91 8.85 -2.16 12.69
CA MET A 91 7.84 -1.17 13.05
C MET A 91 7.56 -1.24 14.54
N SER A 92 7.77 -0.12 15.22
CA SER A 92 7.53 0.01 16.66
C SER A 92 6.08 0.38 16.99
N SER A 93 5.41 1.07 16.07
CA SER A 93 4.03 1.56 16.23
C SER A 93 3.42 1.88 14.86
N TYR A 94 2.09 2.07 14.80
CA TYR A 94 1.45 2.54 13.57
C TYR A 94 1.92 3.94 13.15
N ARG A 95 2.26 4.81 14.11
CA ARG A 95 2.82 6.13 13.80
C ARG A 95 4.14 6.00 13.03
N ASP A 96 5.05 5.20 13.57
CA ASP A 96 6.34 4.89 12.93
C ASP A 96 6.10 4.32 11.52
N GLY A 97 5.20 3.35 11.38
CA GLY A 97 4.81 2.81 10.08
C GLY A 97 4.28 3.83 9.08
N VAL A 98 3.40 4.73 9.51
CA VAL A 98 2.84 5.79 8.65
C VAL A 98 3.95 6.75 8.22
N GLN A 99 4.81 7.19 9.14
CA GLN A 99 5.94 8.07 8.82
C GLN A 99 6.93 7.39 7.84
N GLN A 100 7.29 6.13 8.07
CA GLN A 100 8.10 5.34 7.14
C GLN A 100 7.45 5.24 5.75
N MET A 101 6.14 4.96 5.67
CA MET A 101 5.42 4.89 4.39
C MET A 101 5.42 6.23 3.66
N LEU A 102 5.12 7.33 4.35
CA LEU A 102 5.16 8.67 3.75
C LEU A 102 6.56 8.98 3.21
N ARG A 103 7.62 8.58 3.92
CA ARG A 103 9.00 8.72 3.47
C ARG A 103 9.30 7.88 2.22
N HIS A 104 8.97 6.59 2.23
CA HIS A 104 9.25 5.70 1.10
C HIS A 104 8.43 6.01 -0.15
N LEU A 105 7.23 6.58 0.02
CA LEU A 105 6.40 7.07 -1.07
C LEU A 105 6.77 8.50 -1.52
N ASN A 106 7.70 9.16 -0.83
CA ASN A 106 8.00 10.58 -0.99
C ASN A 106 6.73 11.46 -0.94
N TRP A 107 5.79 11.09 -0.08
CA TRP A 107 4.48 11.71 0.01
C TRP A 107 4.51 12.85 1.03
N SER A 108 4.56 14.08 0.53
CA SER A 108 4.45 15.29 1.35
C SER A 108 3.01 15.56 1.78
N VAL A 109 2.81 15.95 3.05
CA VAL A 109 1.50 16.25 3.63
C VAL A 109 1.50 17.69 4.10
N ASN A 110 0.50 18.49 3.71
CA ASN A 110 0.41 19.91 4.06
C ASN A 110 1.71 20.70 3.80
N ARG A 111 2.32 20.49 2.62
CA ARG A 111 3.62 21.08 2.22
C ARG A 111 4.82 20.70 3.09
N MET A 112 4.65 19.78 4.05
CA MET A 112 5.75 19.24 4.84
C MET A 112 6.34 18.01 4.16
N HIS A 113 7.67 18.00 4.04
CA HIS A 113 8.42 16.85 3.57
C HIS A 113 8.37 15.72 4.61
N PRO A 114 8.38 14.43 4.24
CA PRO A 114 8.29 13.31 5.20
C PRO A 114 9.25 13.37 6.38
N LEU A 115 10.50 13.82 6.17
CA LEU A 115 11.49 13.98 7.24
C LEU A 115 11.13 15.05 8.28
N GLN A 116 10.29 16.02 7.92
CA GLN A 116 9.77 17.01 8.87
C GLN A 116 8.64 16.40 9.71
N LEU A 117 7.83 15.51 9.13
CA LEU A 117 6.74 14.81 9.81
C LEU A 117 7.24 13.89 10.94
N GLU A 118 8.43 13.32 10.77
CA GLU A 118 9.10 12.50 11.77
C GLU A 118 9.47 13.27 13.05
N ARG A 119 9.56 14.61 12.97
CA ARG A 119 9.96 15.47 14.08
C ARG A 119 8.79 16.05 14.88
N LEU A 120 7.56 15.87 14.41
CA LEU A 120 6.38 16.35 15.10
C LEU A 120 6.25 15.66 16.47
N SER A 121 5.66 16.33 17.44
CA SER A 121 5.17 15.68 18.66
C SER A 121 3.97 14.79 18.38
N ASP A 122 3.60 13.94 19.33
CA ASP A 122 2.46 13.03 19.24
C ASP A 122 1.15 13.78 18.98
N SER A 123 0.94 14.91 19.66
CA SER A 123 -0.25 15.74 19.50
C SER A 123 -0.31 16.42 18.14
N GLU A 124 0.81 16.96 17.66
CA GLU A 124 0.92 17.57 16.33
C GLU A 124 0.69 16.55 15.22
N PHE A 125 1.30 15.36 15.35
CA PHE A 125 1.10 14.28 14.38
C PHE A 125 -0.34 13.76 14.40
N GLY A 126 -0.95 13.59 15.58
CA GLY A 126 -2.37 13.23 15.70
C GLY A 126 -3.30 14.25 15.05
N SER A 127 -3.03 15.54 15.26
CA SER A 127 -3.76 16.63 14.59
C SER A 127 -3.60 16.59 13.07
N LEU A 128 -2.39 16.29 12.58
CA LEU A 128 -2.14 16.14 11.14
C LEU A 128 -2.85 14.92 10.55
N CYS A 129 -2.90 13.80 11.30
CA CYS A 129 -3.63 12.60 10.92
C CYS A 129 -5.11 12.92 10.67
N ARG A 130 -5.74 13.68 11.58
CA ARG A 130 -7.15 14.10 11.47
C ARG A 130 -7.38 15.12 10.37
N SER A 131 -6.50 16.10 10.23
CA SER A 131 -6.72 17.24 9.30
C SER A 131 -6.31 16.97 7.86
N ALA A 132 -5.33 16.09 7.62
CA ALA A 132 -4.68 15.99 6.31
C ALA A 132 -4.38 14.55 5.84
N ILE A 133 -4.17 13.57 6.72
CA ILE A 133 -3.79 12.21 6.26
C ILE A 133 -5.01 11.32 6.09
N PHE A 134 -5.83 11.20 7.13
CA PHE A 134 -6.95 10.27 7.20
C PHE A 134 -8.31 10.98 7.27
N GLY A 135 -8.36 12.24 7.69
CA GLY A 135 -9.61 12.98 7.85
C GLY A 135 -10.23 12.79 9.24
N ASN A 136 -11.40 13.40 9.45
CA ASN A 136 -12.08 13.49 10.74
C ASN A 136 -12.57 12.15 11.31
N GLU A 137 -12.52 11.06 10.54
CA GLU A 137 -12.82 9.71 11.02
C GLU A 137 -11.68 9.10 11.86
N PHE A 138 -10.50 9.74 11.87
CA PHE A 138 -9.39 9.31 12.71
C PHE A 138 -9.65 9.68 14.19
N PRO A 139 -9.49 8.75 15.15
CA PRO A 139 -9.80 8.97 16.56
C PRO A 139 -9.09 10.17 17.20
N GLU A 140 -9.67 10.68 18.29
CA GLU A 140 -9.05 11.72 19.13
C GLU A 140 -7.80 11.25 19.86
#